data_AF-A0A1Z5L395-F1
#
_entry.id   AF-A0A1Z5L395-F1
#
_cell.length_a   1.000
_cell.length_b   1.000
_cell.length_c   1.000
_cell.angle_alpha   90.00
_cell.angle_beta   90.00
_cell.angle_gamma   90.00
#
_symmetry.space_group_name_H-M   'P 1'
#
loop_
_entity.id
_entity.type
_entity.pdbx_description
1 polymer ?
#
loop_
_entity_poly.entity_id
_entity_poly.type
_entity_poly.pdbx_seq_one_letter_code
_entity_poly.pdbx_strand_id
1 'polypeptide(L)'
;MDGLGAYQQLLLLLCVIGTVPQTWMTCLLQDSLVDVEHWCIRPEVFSIWDGTATNKVVQEYNSTARNPCLGYPVYQNISPEANGSHLVACEYWEYNEDLTKVSLVQEFDLVCYNHWLRDFIKYANEICGVLGLLVFGRLADTCGRRLVLFACCTLFFALAVLASFAPGFAWYIFATSVAVLGAGGFRVASVVLVLEWMAPEWRCSFALAHPLGVALGIFTWTALQFLTRSWLYLQLAVGLCISIAFPFSIVTQESYSWLIERGRRKKALKSLMLVLKINGVVGEQGFFQEDSSETQQEMKKQPCKICPSSAISGRLILCLPVAVVLASSEVFTMNSLQSTIDVPDFWKRPLLHGVG
;
A
#
# COMPACT_ATOMS: atom_id res chain seq x y z
N MET A 1 35.19 15.52 8.07
CA MET A 1 34.32 15.66 6.87
C MET A 1 32.93 15.29 7.37
N ASP A 2 32.20 16.28 7.88
CA ASP A 2 31.16 16.04 8.88
C ASP A 2 29.76 15.95 8.24
N GLY A 3 29.71 15.36 7.04
CA GLY A 3 28.50 15.31 6.22
C GLY A 3 28.27 13.94 5.59
N LEU A 4 26.99 13.63 5.36
CA LEU A 4 26.56 12.43 4.67
C LEU A 4 27.09 12.43 3.22
N GLY A 5 27.80 11.38 2.81
CA GLY A 5 28.38 11.28 1.46
C GLY A 5 27.33 11.29 0.34
N ALA A 6 27.73 11.70 -0.86
CA ALA A 6 26.83 11.85 -2.01
C ALA A 6 26.10 10.55 -2.37
N TYR A 7 26.77 9.39 -2.24
CA TYR A 7 26.15 8.09 -2.46
C TYR A 7 25.07 7.78 -1.41
N GLN A 8 25.32 8.08 -0.13
CA GLN A 8 24.36 7.89 0.94
C GLN A 8 23.14 8.82 0.79
N GLN A 9 23.36 10.07 0.38
CA GLN A 9 22.27 11.00 0.06
C GLN A 9 21.42 10.49 -1.10
N LEU A 10 22.05 10.00 -2.17
CA LEU A 10 21.37 9.40 -3.32
C LEU A 10 20.53 8.17 -2.90
N LEU A 11 21.10 7.28 -2.08
CA LEU A 11 20.38 6.12 -1.55
C LEU A 11 19.16 6.53 -0.70
N LEU A 12 19.31 7.56 0.13
CA LEU A 12 18.23 8.07 0.97
C LEU A 12 17.11 8.68 0.12
N LEU A 13 17.45 9.50 -0.88
CA LEU A 13 16.49 10.07 -1.83
C LEU A 13 15.75 8.98 -2.61
N LEU A 14 16.47 7.96 -3.09
CA LEU A 14 15.85 6.86 -3.82
C LEU A 14 14.96 5.98 -2.93
N CYS A 15 15.29 5.85 -1.64
CA CYS A 15 14.41 5.19 -0.68
C CYS A 15 13.09 5.97 -0.49
N VAL A 16 13.16 7.30 -0.40
CA VAL A 16 11.98 8.18 -0.29
C VAL A 16 11.12 8.12 -1.55
N ILE A 17 11.73 8.16 -2.73
CA ILE A 17 10.99 8.05 -4.00
C ILE A 17 10.39 6.64 -4.15
N GLY A 18 11.12 5.60 -3.75
CA GLY A 18 10.69 4.21 -3.88
C GLY A 18 9.51 3.84 -2.97
N THR A 19 9.23 4.58 -1.89
CA THR A 19 8.05 4.34 -1.06
C THR A 19 6.77 4.96 -1.63
N VAL A 20 6.87 5.99 -2.48
CA VAL A 20 5.70 6.65 -3.09
C VAL A 20 4.80 5.67 -3.85
N PRO A 21 5.29 4.83 -4.79
CA PRO A 21 4.45 3.86 -5.49
C PRO A 21 3.83 2.81 -4.56
N GLN A 22 4.49 2.47 -3.45
CA GLN A 22 3.93 1.54 -2.46
C GLN A 22 2.74 2.16 -1.75
N THR A 23 2.88 3.42 -1.34
CA THR A 23 1.80 4.19 -0.71
C THR A 23 0.62 4.36 -1.65
N TRP A 24 0.87 4.67 -2.93
CA TRP A 24 -0.20 4.78 -3.91
C TRP A 24 -0.98 3.47 -4.07
N MET A 25 -0.28 2.32 -4.10
CA MET A 25 -0.94 1.02 -4.18
C MET A 25 -1.85 0.77 -2.95
N THR A 26 -1.36 1.09 -1.75
CA THR A 26 -2.18 0.92 -0.53
C THR A 26 -3.38 1.86 -0.49
N CYS A 27 -3.20 3.13 -0.87
CA CYS A 27 -4.30 4.09 -0.91
C CYS A 27 -5.31 3.75 -2.02
N LEU A 28 -4.85 3.28 -3.18
CA LEU A 28 -5.72 2.79 -4.25
C LEU A 28 -6.65 1.68 -3.76
N LEU A 29 -6.11 0.69 -3.06
CA LEU A 29 -6.91 -0.41 -2.51
C LEU A 29 -7.92 0.08 -1.47
N GLN A 30 -7.56 1.08 -0.65
CA GLN A 30 -8.49 1.65 0.34
C GLN A 30 -9.60 2.46 -0.33
N ASP A 31 -9.25 3.35 -1.25
CA ASP A 31 -10.20 4.30 -1.85
C ASP A 31 -11.10 3.65 -2.90
N SER A 32 -10.61 2.62 -3.60
CA SER A 32 -11.40 1.90 -4.60
C SER A 32 -12.49 1.03 -3.98
N LEU A 33 -12.43 0.77 -2.68
CA LEU A 33 -13.34 -0.11 -1.94
C LEU A 33 -14.36 0.67 -1.07
N VAL A 34 -14.43 1.99 -1.22
CA VAL A 34 -15.41 2.84 -0.54
C VAL A 34 -16.82 2.51 -1.04
N ASP A 35 -17.79 2.52 -0.12
CA ASP A 35 -19.18 2.25 -0.47
C ASP A 35 -19.73 3.33 -1.41
N VAL A 36 -20.43 2.88 -2.44
CA VAL A 36 -21.03 3.75 -3.45
C VAL A 36 -22.54 3.72 -3.27
N GLU A 37 -23.19 4.87 -3.42
CA GLU A 37 -24.65 4.93 -3.49
C GLU A 37 -25.15 4.08 -4.66
N HIS A 38 -26.00 3.12 -4.34
CA HIS A 38 -26.53 2.13 -5.28
C HIS A 38 -28.01 1.91 -5.02
N TRP A 39 -28.70 1.50 -6.07
CA TRP A 39 -30.08 1.08 -6.03
C TRP A 39 -30.30 -0.11 -6.96
N CYS A 40 -31.42 -0.79 -6.78
CA CYS A 40 -31.79 -1.92 -7.64
C CYS A 40 -32.17 -1.43 -9.04
N ILE A 41 -31.74 -2.15 -10.07
CA ILE A 41 -32.08 -1.79 -11.45
C ILE A 41 -33.60 -1.73 -11.61
N ARG A 42 -34.09 -0.71 -12.34
CA ARG A 42 -35.51 -0.59 -12.60
C ARG A 42 -35.96 -1.68 -13.58
N PRO A 43 -37.02 -2.45 -13.27
CA PRO A 43 -37.57 -3.41 -14.22
C PRO A 43 -38.11 -2.72 -15.47
N GLU A 44 -37.83 -3.27 -16.66
CA GLU A 44 -38.27 -2.70 -17.95
C GLU A 44 -39.80 -2.49 -18.02
N VAL A 45 -40.59 -3.30 -17.31
CA VAL A 45 -42.06 -3.21 -17.23
C VAL A 45 -42.53 -1.83 -16.75
N PHE A 46 -41.77 -1.16 -15.89
CA PHE A 46 -42.12 0.17 -15.37
C PHE A 46 -41.84 1.31 -16.36
N SER A 47 -41.09 1.07 -17.45
CA SER A 47 -40.92 2.08 -18.51
C SER A 47 -42.20 2.35 -19.32
N ILE A 48 -43.19 1.46 -19.20
CA ILE A 48 -44.46 1.49 -19.93
C ILE A 48 -45.54 2.29 -19.17
N TRP A 49 -45.35 2.53 -17.86
CA TRP A 49 -46.36 3.17 -17.02
C TRP A 49 -46.24 4.69 -17.06
N ASP A 50 -47.39 5.32 -17.35
CA ASP A 50 -47.58 6.77 -17.44
C ASP A 50 -46.95 7.47 -16.23
N GLY A 51 -46.20 8.55 -16.48
CA GLY A 51 -45.18 9.11 -15.57
C GLY A 51 -45.64 9.41 -14.14
N THR A 52 -46.95 9.49 -13.88
CA THR A 52 -47.52 9.73 -12.55
C THR A 52 -47.59 8.48 -11.67
N ALA A 53 -47.80 7.29 -12.25
CA ALA A 53 -47.83 6.02 -11.51
C ALA A 53 -46.43 5.53 -11.16
N THR A 54 -45.49 5.67 -12.11
CA THR A 54 -44.05 5.48 -11.88
C THR A 54 -43.53 6.43 -10.80
N ASN A 55 -43.89 7.72 -10.85
CA ASN A 55 -43.47 8.68 -9.82
C ASN A 55 -44.05 8.40 -8.43
N LYS A 56 -45.26 7.82 -8.32
CA LYS A 56 -45.82 7.38 -7.04
C LYS A 56 -45.11 6.16 -6.47
N VAL A 57 -44.84 5.13 -7.29
CA VAL A 57 -44.04 3.97 -6.89
C VAL A 57 -42.63 4.42 -6.48
N VAL A 58 -42.02 5.39 -7.20
CA VAL A 58 -40.71 5.97 -6.87
C VAL A 58 -40.73 6.86 -5.61
N GLN A 59 -41.82 7.60 -5.32
CA GLN A 59 -41.96 8.37 -4.08
C GLN A 59 -42.21 7.47 -2.86
N GLU A 60 -42.96 6.40 -3.02
CA GLU A 60 -43.16 5.38 -1.99
C GLU A 60 -41.87 4.55 -1.77
N TYR A 61 -41.12 4.27 -2.85
CA TYR A 61 -39.77 3.71 -2.87
C TYR A 61 -38.76 4.56 -2.06
N ASN A 62 -38.72 5.88 -2.25
CA ASN A 62 -37.83 6.78 -1.48
C ASN A 62 -38.22 6.92 0.00
N SER A 63 -39.48 6.66 0.36
CA SER A 63 -39.97 6.78 1.75
C SER A 63 -39.94 5.46 2.52
N THR A 64 -39.85 4.31 1.85
CA THR A 64 -39.85 2.97 2.48
C THR A 64 -38.56 2.14 2.28
N ALA A 65 -37.69 2.46 1.33
CA ALA A 65 -36.42 1.78 1.14
C ALA A 65 -35.40 2.16 2.23
N ARG A 66 -35.55 1.56 3.42
CA ARG A 66 -34.56 1.65 4.51
C ARG A 66 -33.30 0.80 4.22
N ASN A 67 -33.28 0.04 3.13
CA ASN A 67 -32.18 -0.84 2.75
C ASN A 67 -32.00 -0.87 1.21
N PRO A 68 -30.88 -0.35 0.65
CA PRO A 68 -30.65 -0.24 -0.80
C PRO A 68 -30.51 -1.60 -1.51
N CYS A 69 -30.39 -2.68 -0.73
CA CYS A 69 -30.17 -4.05 -1.19
C CYS A 69 -31.45 -4.85 -1.51
N LEU A 70 -32.62 -4.27 -1.25
CA LEU A 70 -33.90 -4.96 -1.34
C LEU A 70 -34.83 -4.23 -2.32
N GLY A 71 -35.45 -5.00 -3.21
CA GLY A 71 -36.41 -4.52 -4.20
C GLY A 71 -37.74 -5.28 -4.10
N TYR A 72 -38.74 -4.86 -4.86
CA TYR A 72 -40.00 -5.60 -4.97
C TYR A 72 -39.93 -6.63 -6.12
N PRO A 73 -40.56 -7.80 -5.96
CA PRO A 73 -40.62 -8.81 -7.01
C PRO A 73 -41.37 -8.28 -8.23
N VAL A 74 -40.80 -8.48 -9.42
CA VAL A 74 -41.41 -8.10 -10.70
C VAL A 74 -42.43 -9.17 -11.10
N TYR A 75 -43.69 -8.98 -10.74
CA TYR A 75 -44.77 -9.82 -11.26
C TYR A 75 -45.20 -9.29 -12.64
N GLN A 76 -45.20 -10.15 -13.67
CA GLN A 76 -45.66 -9.79 -15.02
C GLN A 76 -47.16 -9.42 -15.11
N ASN A 77 -47.92 -9.60 -14.02
CA ASN A 77 -49.34 -9.22 -13.92
C ASN A 77 -49.61 -8.60 -12.54
N ILE A 78 -49.47 -7.28 -12.41
CA ILE A 78 -49.84 -6.59 -11.16
C ILE A 78 -51.28 -6.08 -11.30
N SER A 79 -52.21 -6.73 -10.60
CA SER A 79 -53.42 -6.05 -10.15
C SER A 79 -53.00 -5.04 -9.06
N PRO A 80 -53.63 -3.85 -9.00
CA PRO A 80 -53.27 -2.79 -8.04
C PRO A 80 -53.56 -3.13 -6.57
N GLU A 81 -53.87 -4.38 -6.26
CA GLU A 81 -54.26 -4.88 -4.93
C GLU A 81 -53.31 -5.97 -4.40
N ALA A 82 -52.17 -6.20 -5.06
CA ALA A 82 -51.13 -7.07 -4.51
C ALA A 82 -50.59 -6.43 -3.22
N ASN A 83 -51.10 -6.91 -2.07
CA ASN A 83 -50.54 -6.79 -0.72
C ASN A 83 -49.14 -7.44 -0.65
N GLY A 84 -48.22 -7.01 -1.52
CA GLY A 84 -46.91 -7.59 -1.75
C GLY A 84 -45.87 -6.98 -0.83
N SER A 85 -45.99 -7.22 0.48
CA SER A 85 -45.00 -6.82 1.49
C SER A 85 -43.70 -7.63 1.46
N HIS A 86 -43.51 -8.51 0.47
CA HIS A 86 -42.33 -9.35 0.39
C HIS A 86 -41.24 -8.70 -0.45
N LEU A 87 -40.27 -8.08 0.22
CA LEU A 87 -39.04 -7.60 -0.39
C LEU A 87 -38.17 -8.78 -0.82
N VAL A 88 -37.59 -8.71 -2.01
CA VAL A 88 -36.63 -9.69 -2.56
C VAL A 88 -35.26 -9.06 -2.72
N ALA A 89 -34.21 -9.87 -2.64
CA ALA A 89 -32.85 -9.42 -2.91
C ALA A 89 -32.70 -9.04 -4.38
N CYS A 90 -31.99 -7.95 -4.65
CA CYS A 90 -31.77 -7.50 -6.03
C CYS A 90 -30.64 -8.30 -6.69
N GLU A 91 -30.85 -8.63 -7.96
CA GLU A 91 -29.86 -9.34 -8.79
C GLU A 91 -28.93 -8.37 -9.54
N TYR A 92 -29.40 -7.16 -9.83
CA TYR A 92 -28.67 -6.16 -10.61
C TYR A 92 -28.80 -4.77 -9.98
N TRP A 93 -27.76 -3.96 -10.12
CA TRP A 93 -27.60 -2.67 -9.46
C TRP A 93 -27.42 -1.55 -10.49
N GLU A 94 -27.93 -0.37 -10.14
CA GLU A 94 -27.66 0.88 -10.82
C GLU A 94 -27.02 1.83 -9.80
N TYR A 95 -26.01 2.56 -10.23
CA TYR A 95 -25.15 3.36 -9.37
C TYR A 95 -25.26 4.84 -9.72
N ASN A 96 -25.07 5.71 -8.73
CA ASN A 96 -25.11 7.14 -8.97
C ASN A 96 -23.95 7.58 -9.89
N GLU A 97 -24.28 8.00 -11.11
CA GLU A 97 -23.33 8.46 -12.13
C GLU A 97 -22.63 9.78 -11.74
N ASP A 98 -23.23 10.56 -10.81
CA ASP A 98 -22.74 11.89 -10.41
C ASP A 98 -21.41 11.83 -9.63
N LEU A 99 -21.03 10.67 -9.08
CA LEU A 99 -19.87 10.56 -8.18
C LEU A 99 -18.64 9.86 -8.77
N THR A 100 -18.73 9.01 -9.80
CA THR A 100 -17.56 8.25 -10.27
C THR A 100 -17.67 7.75 -11.71
N LYS A 101 -16.69 8.16 -12.52
CA LYS A 101 -16.23 7.34 -13.65
C LYS A 101 -15.71 6.04 -13.06
N VAL A 102 -16.41 4.92 -13.29
CA VAL A 102 -16.05 3.52 -12.99
C VAL A 102 -15.16 3.36 -11.75
N SER A 103 -15.77 3.06 -10.60
CA SER A 103 -15.10 2.58 -9.37
C SER A 103 -14.98 1.06 -9.36
N LEU A 104 -14.07 0.51 -8.56
CA LEU A 104 -13.84 -0.95 -8.51
C LEU A 104 -15.06 -1.70 -7.95
N VAL A 105 -15.79 -1.07 -7.02
CA VAL A 105 -17.04 -1.61 -6.46
C VAL A 105 -18.13 -1.71 -7.53
N GLN A 106 -18.23 -0.72 -8.41
CA GLN A 106 -19.16 -0.73 -9.54
C GLN A 106 -18.77 -1.74 -10.61
N GLU A 107 -17.47 -1.89 -10.89
CA GLU A 107 -16.99 -2.83 -11.93
C GLU A 107 -17.26 -4.29 -11.58
N PHE A 108 -17.20 -4.64 -10.30
CA PHE A 108 -17.31 -6.03 -9.81
C PHE A 108 -18.55 -6.28 -8.95
N ASP A 109 -19.53 -5.37 -8.94
CA ASP A 109 -20.78 -5.46 -8.18
C ASP A 109 -20.57 -5.91 -6.71
N LEU A 110 -19.65 -5.22 -6.02
CA LEU A 110 -19.22 -5.57 -4.66
C LEU A 110 -20.14 -5.01 -3.57
N VAL A 111 -21.44 -4.91 -3.83
CA VAL A 111 -22.44 -4.37 -2.90
C VAL A 111 -23.29 -5.48 -2.28
N CYS A 112 -24.01 -5.16 -1.20
CA CYS A 112 -25.01 -6.03 -0.59
C CYS A 112 -24.48 -7.42 -0.22
N TYR A 113 -24.88 -8.50 -0.88
CA TYR A 113 -24.38 -9.85 -0.57
C TYR A 113 -22.85 -9.96 -0.73
N ASN A 114 -22.28 -9.23 -1.68
CA ASN A 114 -20.85 -9.24 -1.97
C ASN A 114 -20.03 -8.22 -1.16
N HIS A 115 -20.65 -7.47 -0.24
CA HIS A 115 -19.96 -6.40 0.51
C HIS A 115 -18.72 -6.90 1.28
N TRP A 116 -18.77 -8.13 1.80
CA TRP A 116 -17.69 -8.74 2.57
C TRP A 116 -16.42 -8.95 1.74
N LEU A 117 -16.54 -9.04 0.41
CA LEU A 117 -15.40 -9.21 -0.49
C LEU A 117 -14.48 -7.98 -0.47
N ARG A 118 -15.02 -6.79 -0.15
CA ARG A 118 -14.24 -5.55 -0.04
C ARG A 118 -13.26 -5.66 1.13
N ASP A 119 -13.76 -6.04 2.30
CA ASP A 119 -12.91 -6.27 3.48
C ASP A 119 -11.93 -7.42 3.24
N PHE A 120 -12.39 -8.49 2.61
CA PHE A 120 -11.54 -9.63 2.28
C PHE A 120 -10.32 -9.23 1.43
N ILE A 121 -10.51 -8.43 0.37
CA ILE A 121 -9.39 -7.96 -0.46
C ILE A 121 -8.40 -7.15 0.36
N LYS A 122 -8.90 -6.23 1.18
CA LYS A 122 -8.07 -5.37 2.00
C LYS A 122 -7.19 -6.20 2.93
N TYR A 123 -7.78 -7.12 3.69
CA TYR A 123 -7.03 -7.98 4.61
C TYR A 123 -6.12 -8.96 3.87
N ALA A 124 -6.54 -9.52 2.74
CA ALA A 124 -5.72 -10.42 1.93
C ALA A 124 -4.45 -9.70 1.43
N ASN A 125 -4.58 -8.48 0.90
CA ASN A 125 -3.44 -7.68 0.46
C ASN A 125 -2.50 -7.33 1.61
N GLU A 126 -3.02 -6.91 2.77
CA GLU A 126 -2.19 -6.61 3.94
C GLU A 126 -1.40 -7.84 4.43
N ILE A 127 -2.05 -9.00 4.50
CA ILE A 127 -1.40 -10.27 4.86
C ILE A 127 -0.31 -10.60 3.83
N CYS A 128 -0.60 -10.48 2.54
CA CYS A 128 0.38 -10.69 1.47
C CYS A 128 1.57 -9.74 1.56
N GLY A 129 1.33 -8.48 1.95
CA GLY A 129 2.37 -7.50 2.24
C GLY A 129 3.31 -8.01 3.34
N VAL A 130 2.77 -8.40 4.50
CA VAL A 130 3.54 -8.93 5.63
C VAL A 130 4.32 -10.20 5.23
N LEU A 131 3.67 -11.12 4.51
CA LEU A 131 4.33 -12.33 3.99
C LEU A 131 5.48 -11.98 3.05
N GLY A 132 5.32 -10.95 2.22
CA GLY A 132 6.36 -10.41 1.36
C GLY A 132 7.60 -9.98 2.15
N LEU A 133 7.42 -9.24 3.25
CA LEU A 133 8.53 -8.84 4.13
C LEU A 133 9.27 -10.07 4.70
N LEU A 134 8.54 -11.10 5.14
CA LEU A 134 9.12 -12.28 5.77
C LEU A 134 9.87 -13.17 4.78
N VAL A 135 9.23 -13.48 3.64
CA VAL A 135 9.77 -14.38 2.61
C VAL A 135 10.94 -13.73 1.91
N PHE A 136 10.76 -12.51 1.39
CA PHE A 136 11.83 -11.83 0.66
C PHE A 136 12.92 -11.28 1.58
N GLY A 137 12.63 -11.02 2.86
CA GLY A 137 13.67 -10.73 3.85
C GLY A 137 14.67 -11.88 3.96
N ARG A 138 14.18 -13.12 4.10
CA ARG A 138 15.03 -14.32 4.14
C ARG A 138 15.72 -14.59 2.80
N LEU A 139 15.04 -14.36 1.68
CA LEU A 139 15.65 -14.49 0.36
C LEU A 139 16.76 -13.45 0.15
N ALA A 140 16.60 -12.22 0.64
CA ALA A 140 17.58 -11.15 0.48
C ALA A 140 18.90 -11.47 1.20
N ASP A 141 18.82 -12.08 2.39
CA ASP A 141 20.01 -12.52 3.13
C ASP A 141 20.70 -13.73 2.47
N THR A 142 19.96 -14.55 1.72
CA THR A 142 20.51 -15.75 1.07
C THR A 142 21.02 -15.51 -0.34
N CYS A 143 20.23 -14.89 -1.20
CA CYS A 143 20.50 -14.67 -2.62
C CYS A 143 21.25 -13.36 -2.90
N GLY A 144 21.23 -12.41 -1.97
CA GLY A 144 21.75 -11.06 -2.15
C GLY A 144 20.60 -10.05 -2.28
N ARG A 145 20.84 -8.84 -1.76
CA ARG A 145 19.82 -7.82 -1.56
C ARG A 145 19.47 -7.11 -2.85
N ARG A 146 20.46 -6.85 -3.71
CA ARG A 146 20.21 -6.17 -5.00
C ARG A 146 19.38 -7.05 -5.94
N LEU A 147 19.69 -8.35 -5.98
CA LEU A 147 18.96 -9.29 -6.83
C LEU A 147 17.49 -9.41 -6.41
N VAL A 148 17.25 -9.56 -5.10
CA VAL A 148 15.88 -9.63 -4.57
C VAL A 148 15.15 -8.31 -4.77
N LEU A 149 15.81 -7.17 -4.58
CA LEU A 149 15.20 -5.85 -4.85
C LEU A 149 14.76 -5.73 -6.32
N PHE A 150 15.60 -6.13 -7.28
CA PHE A 150 15.25 -6.15 -8.71
C PHE A 150 14.07 -7.10 -9.00
N ALA A 151 14.11 -8.31 -8.47
CA ALA A 151 13.06 -9.32 -8.67
C ALA A 151 11.71 -8.84 -8.11
N CYS A 152 11.70 -8.32 -6.88
CA CYS A 152 10.51 -7.78 -6.24
C CYS A 152 9.96 -6.56 -6.97
N CYS A 153 10.81 -5.66 -7.45
CA CYS A 153 10.40 -4.49 -8.24
C CYS A 153 9.75 -4.92 -9.56
N THR A 154 10.34 -5.89 -10.26
CA THR A 154 9.81 -6.44 -11.51
C THR A 154 8.47 -7.14 -11.30
N LEU A 155 8.38 -7.96 -10.25
CA LEU A 155 7.14 -8.63 -9.87
C LEU A 155 6.03 -7.62 -9.55
N PHE A 156 6.35 -6.61 -8.75
CA PHE A 156 5.40 -5.57 -8.36
C PHE A 156 4.90 -4.79 -9.58
N PHE A 157 5.81 -4.35 -10.46
CA PHE A 157 5.45 -3.64 -11.69
C PHE A 157 4.53 -4.47 -12.60
N ALA A 158 4.94 -5.69 -12.93
CA ALA A 158 4.21 -6.53 -13.87
C ALA A 158 2.80 -6.85 -13.36
N LEU A 159 2.67 -7.19 -12.08
CA LEU A 159 1.40 -7.57 -11.49
C LEU A 159 0.48 -6.36 -11.26
N ALA A 160 1.03 -5.19 -10.93
CA ALA A 160 0.26 -3.95 -10.82
C ALA A 160 -0.38 -3.54 -12.16
N VAL A 161 0.34 -3.73 -13.28
CA VAL A 161 -0.19 -3.48 -14.64
C VAL A 161 -1.20 -4.55 -15.04
N LEU A 162 -0.91 -5.83 -14.77
CA LEU A 162 -1.85 -6.92 -15.08
C LEU A 162 -3.16 -6.83 -14.28
N ALA A 163 -3.15 -6.21 -13.10
CA ALA A 163 -4.35 -5.95 -12.32
C ALA A 163 -5.28 -4.93 -13.01
N SER A 164 -4.76 -3.98 -13.80
CA SER A 164 -5.59 -3.05 -14.59
C SER A 164 -6.41 -3.75 -15.67
N PHE A 165 -5.92 -4.87 -16.20
CA PHE A 165 -6.57 -5.62 -17.28
C PHE A 165 -7.28 -6.88 -16.76
N ALA A 166 -7.75 -6.84 -15.52
CA ALA A 166 -8.36 -8.00 -14.90
C ALA A 166 -9.68 -8.39 -15.60
N PRO A 167 -9.83 -9.63 -16.10
CA PRO A 167 -11.07 -10.10 -16.73
C PRO A 167 -12.17 -10.40 -15.70
N GLY A 168 -11.87 -10.35 -14.41
CA GLY A 168 -12.79 -10.68 -13.35
C GLY A 168 -12.19 -10.45 -11.98
N PHE A 169 -13.07 -10.46 -10.97
CA PHE A 169 -12.71 -10.14 -9.59
C PHE A 169 -11.61 -11.05 -9.03
N ALA A 170 -11.71 -12.37 -9.21
CA ALA A 170 -10.70 -13.32 -8.69
C ALA A 170 -9.29 -13.06 -9.25
N TRP A 171 -9.19 -12.71 -10.54
CA TRP A 171 -7.90 -12.33 -11.14
C TRP A 171 -7.38 -11.03 -10.55
N TYR A 172 -8.25 -10.04 -10.36
CA TYR A 172 -7.89 -8.77 -9.73
C TYR A 172 -7.29 -8.99 -8.33
N ILE A 173 -7.95 -9.79 -7.47
CA ILE A 173 -7.42 -10.09 -6.12
C ILE A 173 -6.07 -10.80 -6.21
N PHE A 174 -5.95 -11.80 -7.07
CA PHE A 174 -4.70 -12.54 -7.22
C PHE A 174 -3.56 -11.62 -7.67
N ALA A 175 -3.79 -10.82 -8.71
CA ALA A 175 -2.78 -9.91 -9.27
C ALA A 175 -2.36 -8.86 -8.23
N THR A 176 -3.32 -8.22 -7.57
CA THR A 176 -3.05 -7.22 -6.52
C THR A 176 -2.34 -7.81 -5.30
N SER A 177 -2.77 -8.98 -4.83
CA SER A 177 -2.16 -9.66 -3.67
C SER A 177 -0.70 -10.02 -3.93
N VAL A 178 -0.39 -10.57 -5.11
CA VAL A 178 1.00 -10.89 -5.49
C VAL A 178 1.82 -9.61 -5.72
N ALA A 179 1.21 -8.55 -6.27
CA ALA A 179 1.85 -7.25 -6.41
C ALA A 179 2.26 -6.68 -5.04
N VAL A 180 1.36 -6.70 -4.06
CA VAL A 180 1.61 -6.22 -2.69
C VAL A 180 2.63 -7.10 -1.96
N LEU A 181 2.65 -8.41 -2.20
CA LEU A 181 3.70 -9.31 -1.73
C LEU A 181 5.08 -8.93 -2.27
N GLY A 182 5.17 -8.60 -3.57
CA GLY A 182 6.39 -8.05 -4.18
C GLY A 182 6.79 -6.69 -3.58
N ALA A 183 5.84 -5.79 -3.37
CA ALA A 183 6.07 -4.48 -2.74
C ALA A 183 6.63 -4.62 -1.32
N GLY A 184 6.09 -5.55 -0.53
CA GLY A 184 6.60 -5.88 0.80
C GLY A 184 8.05 -6.35 0.79
N GLY A 185 8.42 -7.19 -0.16
CA GLY A 185 9.80 -7.63 -0.35
C GLY A 185 10.75 -6.51 -0.81
N PHE A 186 10.29 -5.64 -1.71
CA PHE A 186 11.05 -4.45 -2.09
C PHE A 186 11.31 -3.54 -0.89
N ARG A 187 10.30 -3.33 -0.04
CA ARG A 187 10.40 -2.48 1.16
C ARG A 187 11.48 -2.98 2.11
N VAL A 188 11.48 -4.28 2.42
CA VAL A 188 12.48 -4.82 3.35
C VAL A 188 13.87 -4.79 2.71
N ALA A 189 14.01 -5.19 1.45
CA ALA A 189 15.31 -5.21 0.78
C ALA A 189 15.94 -3.82 0.65
N SER A 190 15.14 -2.79 0.33
CA SER A 190 15.62 -1.41 0.21
C SER A 190 16.06 -0.84 1.56
N VAL A 191 15.26 -1.00 2.61
CA VAL A 191 15.54 -0.49 3.96
C VAL A 191 16.85 -1.07 4.48
N VAL A 192 17.01 -2.39 4.44
CA VAL A 192 18.20 -3.00 5.02
C VAL A 192 19.45 -2.74 4.15
N LEU A 193 19.31 -2.62 2.82
CA LEU A 193 20.43 -2.24 1.95
C LEU A 193 20.95 -0.84 2.28
N VAL A 194 20.07 0.14 2.49
CA VAL A 194 20.52 1.50 2.85
C VAL A 194 21.18 1.49 4.23
N LEU A 195 20.59 0.81 5.22
CA LEU A 195 21.15 0.73 6.58
C LEU A 195 22.57 0.14 6.62
N GLU A 196 22.92 -0.75 5.70
CA GLU A 196 24.26 -1.33 5.60
C GLU A 196 25.31 -0.37 5.01
N TRP A 197 24.88 0.57 4.17
CA TRP A 197 25.76 1.61 3.62
C TRP A 197 25.88 2.85 4.53
N MET A 198 25.03 2.94 5.56
CA MET A 198 25.01 4.05 6.51
C MET A 198 25.88 3.78 7.74
N ALA A 199 26.62 4.82 8.16
CA ALA A 199 27.28 4.83 9.45
C ALA A 199 26.23 4.84 10.59
N PRO A 200 26.54 4.26 11.77
CA PRO A 200 25.58 4.15 12.89
C PRO A 200 24.93 5.47 13.31
N GLU A 201 25.69 6.58 13.25
CA GLU A 201 25.27 7.93 13.64
C GLU A 201 24.12 8.47 12.79
N TRP A 202 24.05 8.08 11.51
CA TRP A 202 23.05 8.56 10.55
C TRP A 202 21.83 7.63 10.41
N ARG A 203 21.81 6.50 11.13
CA ARG A 203 20.70 5.53 11.06
C ARG A 203 19.38 6.10 11.57
N CYS A 204 19.40 7.00 12.56
CA CYS A 204 18.19 7.68 13.03
C CYS A 204 17.59 8.60 11.95
N SER A 205 18.41 9.33 11.20
CA SER A 205 17.94 10.14 10.07
C SER A 205 17.34 9.29 8.96
N PHE A 206 17.88 8.10 8.73
CA PHE A 206 17.29 7.15 7.79
C PHE A 206 15.95 6.57 8.28
N ALA A 207 15.80 6.32 9.59
CA ALA A 207 14.54 5.87 10.15
C ALA A 207 13.40 6.87 9.90
N LEU A 208 13.72 8.17 9.76
CA LEU A 208 12.77 9.23 9.39
C LEU A 208 12.48 9.31 7.88
N ALA A 209 13.37 8.81 7.02
CA ALA A 209 13.21 8.89 5.57
C ALA A 209 12.00 8.09 5.06
N HIS A 210 11.76 6.91 5.64
CA HIS A 210 10.63 6.07 5.23
C HIS A 210 9.26 6.74 5.53
N PRO A 211 8.96 7.20 6.77
CA PRO A 211 7.75 7.97 7.06
C PRO A 211 7.59 9.22 6.18
N LEU A 212 8.68 9.93 5.87
CA LEU A 212 8.62 11.09 4.97
C LEU A 212 8.18 10.70 3.56
N GLY A 213 8.71 9.61 3.02
CA GLY A 213 8.29 9.11 1.71
C GLY A 213 6.84 8.60 1.70
N VAL A 214 6.35 8.03 2.80
CA VAL A 214 4.93 7.68 2.95
C VAL A 214 4.07 8.95 2.93
N ALA A 215 4.42 9.98 3.69
CA ALA A 215 3.69 11.25 3.69
C ALA A 215 3.64 11.88 2.28
N LEU A 216 4.79 11.94 1.59
CA LEU A 216 4.86 12.39 0.19
C LEU A 216 3.98 11.54 -0.74
N GLY A 217 3.96 10.22 -0.53
CA GLY A 217 3.08 9.31 -1.25
C GLY A 217 1.60 9.66 -1.08
N ILE A 218 1.15 9.96 0.14
CA ILE A 218 -0.24 10.37 0.42
C ILE A 218 -0.56 11.72 -0.24
N PHE A 219 0.32 12.71 -0.13
CA PHE A 219 0.11 14.03 -0.76
C PHE A 219 0.02 13.93 -2.29
N THR A 220 0.89 13.12 -2.90
CA THR A 220 0.90 12.94 -4.35
C THR A 220 -0.27 12.08 -4.83
N TRP A 221 -0.71 11.12 -4.01
CA TRP A 221 -1.90 10.32 -4.27
C TRP A 221 -3.18 11.16 -4.26
N THR A 222 -3.36 11.99 -3.22
CA THR A 222 -4.51 12.90 -3.14
C THR A 222 -4.52 13.89 -4.31
N ALA A 223 -3.36 14.43 -4.68
CA ALA A 223 -3.22 15.24 -5.90
C ALA A 223 -3.66 14.48 -7.16
N LEU A 224 -3.25 13.21 -7.31
CA LEU A 224 -3.63 12.37 -8.44
C LEU A 224 -5.14 12.11 -8.52
N GLN A 225 -5.79 11.91 -7.37
CA GLN A 225 -7.24 11.73 -7.29
C GLN A 225 -8.05 12.97 -7.72
N PHE A 226 -7.49 14.17 -7.56
CA PHE A 226 -8.09 15.38 -8.13
C PHE A 226 -8.03 15.39 -9.66
N LEU A 227 -7.04 14.74 -10.28
CA LEU A 227 -6.92 14.65 -11.75
C LEU A 227 -7.80 13.55 -12.33
N THR A 228 -7.85 12.38 -11.68
CA THR A 228 -8.65 11.24 -12.14
C THR A 228 -9.22 10.47 -10.96
N ARG A 229 -10.51 10.14 -11.04
CA ARG A 229 -11.21 9.28 -10.06
C ARG A 229 -11.44 7.85 -10.54
N SER A 230 -11.12 7.54 -11.80
CA SER A 230 -11.31 6.19 -12.32
C SER A 230 -10.19 5.26 -11.82
N TRP A 231 -10.60 4.14 -11.21
CA TRP A 231 -9.68 3.18 -10.59
C TRP A 231 -8.69 2.60 -11.60
N LEU A 232 -9.11 2.42 -12.85
CA LEU A 232 -8.28 1.88 -13.93
C LEU A 232 -7.06 2.76 -14.21
N TYR A 233 -7.29 4.07 -14.40
CA TYR A 233 -6.20 5.02 -14.65
C TYR A 233 -5.29 5.18 -13.43
N LEU A 234 -5.86 5.13 -12.22
CA LEU A 234 -5.10 5.16 -10.99
C LEU A 234 -4.20 3.91 -10.84
N GLN A 235 -4.72 2.72 -11.14
CA GLN A 235 -3.96 1.46 -11.15
C GLN A 235 -2.80 1.51 -12.17
N LEU A 236 -3.05 2.05 -13.37
CA LEU A 236 -2.01 2.25 -14.39
C LEU A 236 -0.95 3.28 -13.93
N ALA A 237 -1.37 4.34 -13.25
CA ALA A 237 -0.47 5.34 -12.68
C ALA A 237 0.44 4.73 -11.60
N VAL A 238 -0.07 3.81 -10.76
CA VAL A 238 0.75 3.02 -9.83
C VAL A 238 1.81 2.23 -10.60
N GLY A 239 1.41 1.48 -11.63
CA GLY A 239 2.33 0.75 -12.51
C GLY A 239 3.42 1.64 -13.09
N LEU A 240 3.04 2.80 -13.64
CA LEU A 240 3.98 3.77 -14.20
C LEU A 240 4.94 4.32 -13.14
N CYS A 241 4.45 4.65 -11.94
CA CYS A 241 5.28 5.18 -10.86
C CYS A 241 6.35 4.15 -10.41
N ILE A 242 6.03 2.86 -10.40
CA ILE A 242 6.99 1.79 -10.06
C ILE A 242 8.12 1.73 -11.10
N SER A 243 7.84 2.03 -12.37
CA SER A 243 8.89 2.07 -13.42
C SER A 243 9.99 3.10 -13.10
N ILE A 244 9.66 4.17 -12.37
CA ILE A 244 10.60 5.19 -11.89
C ILE A 244 11.50 4.63 -10.77
N ALA A 245 11.03 3.63 -10.02
CA ALA A 245 11.82 2.92 -9.03
C ALA A 245 12.73 1.83 -9.64
N PHE A 246 12.54 1.46 -10.91
CA PHE A 246 13.36 0.43 -11.57
C PHE A 246 14.86 0.80 -11.66
N PRO A 247 15.24 2.04 -12.05
CA PRO A 247 16.63 2.50 -12.03
C PRO A 247 17.32 2.39 -10.66
N PHE A 248 16.56 2.45 -9.55
CA PHE A 248 17.10 2.28 -8.20
C PHE A 248 17.86 0.95 -8.05
N SER A 249 17.31 -0.13 -8.60
CA SER A 249 17.89 -1.47 -8.56
C SER A 249 19.19 -1.61 -9.37
N ILE A 250 19.39 -0.73 -10.36
CA ILE A 250 20.56 -0.73 -11.24
C ILE A 250 21.70 0.07 -10.62
N VAL A 251 21.39 1.23 -10.04
CA VAL A 251 22.37 2.15 -9.45
C VAL A 251 22.92 1.61 -8.12
N THR A 252 22.08 0.90 -7.35
CA THR A 252 22.45 0.34 -6.05
C THR A 252 23.57 -0.71 -6.16
N GLN A 253 24.59 -0.54 -5.34
CA GLN A 253 25.62 -1.56 -5.15
C GLN A 253 25.12 -2.64 -4.19
N GLU A 254 25.57 -3.88 -4.41
CA GLU A 254 25.34 -4.96 -3.46
C GLU A 254 25.99 -4.62 -2.11
N SER A 255 25.38 -5.10 -1.02
CA SER A 255 25.88 -4.87 0.32
C SER A 255 27.33 -5.31 0.52
N TYR A 256 28.15 -4.39 1.04
CA TYR A 256 29.54 -4.69 1.40
C TYR A 256 29.61 -5.82 2.43
N SER A 257 28.81 -5.72 3.51
CA SER A 257 28.77 -6.72 4.59
C SER A 257 28.40 -8.11 4.07
N TRP A 258 27.34 -8.20 3.27
CA TRP A 258 26.91 -9.46 2.67
C TRP A 258 27.98 -10.08 1.76
N LEU A 259 28.68 -9.27 0.96
CA LEU A 259 29.76 -9.75 0.09
C LEU A 259 30.95 -10.31 0.88
N ILE A 260 31.29 -9.71 2.03
CA ILE A 260 32.34 -10.20 2.93
C ILE A 260 31.92 -11.51 3.59
N GLU A 261 30.69 -11.59 4.11
CA GLU A 261 30.14 -12.81 4.72
C GLU A 261 30.10 -13.98 3.74
N ARG A 262 29.82 -13.71 2.46
CA ARG A 262 29.85 -14.72 1.38
C ARG A 262 31.25 -15.04 0.85
N GLY A 263 32.31 -14.49 1.45
CA GLY A 263 33.70 -14.71 1.04
C GLY A 263 34.09 -14.04 -0.29
N ARG A 264 33.24 -13.17 -0.85
CA ARG A 264 33.44 -12.53 -2.16
C ARG A 264 34.26 -11.23 -2.05
N ARG A 265 35.43 -11.29 -1.41
CA ARG A 265 36.27 -10.12 -1.06
C ARG A 265 36.60 -9.20 -2.24
N LYS A 266 36.96 -9.78 -3.40
CA LYS A 266 37.27 -8.99 -4.62
C LYS A 266 36.08 -8.14 -5.10
N LYS A 267 34.85 -8.64 -4.96
CA LYS A 267 33.63 -7.89 -5.32
C LYS A 267 33.31 -6.84 -4.26
N ALA A 268 33.46 -7.17 -2.97
CA ALA A 268 33.26 -6.24 -1.86
C ALA A 268 34.15 -5.00 -2.00
N LEU A 269 35.45 -5.20 -2.26
CA LEU A 269 36.40 -4.11 -2.49
C LEU A 269 36.04 -3.26 -3.70
N LYS A 270 35.62 -3.87 -4.82
CA LYS A 270 35.19 -3.13 -6.01
C LYS A 270 33.98 -2.24 -5.72
N SER A 271 32.97 -2.76 -5.04
CA SER A 271 31.77 -1.99 -4.66
C SER A 271 32.12 -0.86 -3.68
N LEU A 272 32.97 -1.12 -2.69
CA LEU A 272 33.43 -0.10 -1.75
C LEU A 272 34.23 1.01 -2.44
N MET A 273 35.17 0.65 -3.31
CA MET A 273 35.97 1.61 -4.09
C MET A 273 35.09 2.50 -4.98
N LEU A 274 34.04 1.94 -5.57
CA LEU A 274 33.08 2.72 -6.35
C LEU A 274 32.32 3.73 -5.48
N VAL A 275 31.87 3.31 -4.29
CA VAL A 275 31.18 4.21 -3.34
C VAL A 275 32.12 5.31 -2.83
N LEU A 276 33.36 4.97 -2.49
CA LEU A 276 34.38 5.95 -2.09
C LEU A 276 34.65 6.97 -3.20
N LYS A 277 34.76 6.50 -4.46
CA LYS A 277 34.90 7.37 -5.64
C LYS A 277 33.72 8.31 -5.82
N ILE A 278 32.48 7.82 -5.66
CA ILE A 278 31.26 8.66 -5.73
C ILE A 278 31.26 9.71 -4.61
N ASN A 279 31.74 9.35 -3.42
CA ASN A 279 31.87 10.25 -2.29
C ASN A 279 33.06 11.21 -2.37
N GLY A 280 33.84 11.18 -3.46
CA GLY A 280 35.02 12.03 -3.64
C GLY A 280 36.21 11.66 -2.75
N VAL A 281 36.17 10.49 -2.10
CA VAL A 281 37.24 9.98 -1.25
C VAL A 281 38.14 9.09 -2.12
N VAL A 282 39.28 9.62 -2.55
CA VAL A 282 40.28 8.88 -3.32
C VAL A 282 41.21 8.16 -2.34
N GLY A 283 40.96 6.87 -2.10
CA GLY A 283 41.86 6.03 -1.31
C GLY A 283 43.05 5.55 -2.15
N GLU A 284 44.27 5.73 -1.64
CA GLU A 284 45.45 5.04 -2.18
C GLU A 284 45.20 3.53 -2.16
N GLN A 285 45.40 2.88 -3.30
CA GLN A 285 45.08 1.46 -3.53
C GLN A 285 45.86 0.50 -2.61
N GLY A 286 46.88 0.99 -1.89
CA GLY A 286 47.73 0.20 -0.98
C GLY A 286 47.16 -0.08 0.40
N PHE A 287 46.16 0.66 0.89
CA PHE A 287 45.72 0.56 2.30
C PHE A 287 44.98 -0.75 2.64
N PHE A 288 44.47 -1.48 1.64
CA PHE A 288 43.64 -2.68 1.87
C PHE A 288 44.34 -4.01 1.57
N GLN A 289 45.65 -3.98 1.27
CA GLN A 289 46.38 -5.17 0.83
C GLN A 289 47.22 -5.83 1.95
N GLU A 290 47.47 -5.17 3.09
CA GLU A 290 48.31 -5.74 4.17
C GLU A 290 47.60 -6.12 5.49
N ASP A 291 46.56 -5.45 5.98
CA ASP A 291 46.06 -5.75 7.36
C ASP A 291 44.72 -6.47 7.44
N SER A 292 44.66 -7.70 6.93
CA SER A 292 43.48 -8.55 7.14
C SER A 292 43.33 -9.10 8.57
N SER A 293 44.36 -8.97 9.41
CA SER A 293 44.36 -9.38 10.83
C SER A 293 44.01 -8.26 11.81
N GLU A 294 44.43 -7.01 11.55
CA GLU A 294 44.21 -5.89 12.49
C GLU A 294 42.81 -5.29 12.37
N THR A 295 42.25 -5.13 11.17
CA THR A 295 40.86 -4.65 11.00
C THR A 295 39.83 -5.62 11.59
N GLN A 296 40.14 -6.92 11.63
CA GLN A 296 39.31 -7.92 12.30
C GLN A 296 39.37 -7.83 13.83
N GLN A 297 40.50 -7.38 14.39
CA GLN A 297 40.63 -7.14 15.83
C GLN A 297 40.01 -5.80 16.24
N GLU A 298 40.12 -4.74 15.44
CA GLU A 298 39.49 -3.45 15.76
C GLU A 298 37.96 -3.50 15.66
N MET A 299 37.39 -4.15 14.65
CA MET A 299 35.93 -4.37 14.59
C MET A 299 35.40 -5.30 15.69
N LYS A 300 36.24 -6.18 16.25
CA LYS A 300 35.88 -7.01 17.44
C LYS A 300 36.08 -6.27 18.77
N LYS A 301 36.93 -5.23 18.82
CA LYS A 301 37.28 -4.50 20.05
C LYS A 301 36.45 -3.25 20.31
N GLN A 302 35.72 -2.73 19.32
CA GLN A 302 34.75 -1.65 19.56
C GLN A 302 33.37 -2.23 19.93
N PRO A 303 33.01 -2.31 21.22
CA PRO A 303 31.62 -2.52 21.59
C PRO A 303 30.80 -1.33 21.07
N CYS A 304 29.70 -1.62 20.39
CA CYS A 304 28.74 -0.64 19.94
C CYS A 304 28.20 0.13 21.16
N LYS A 305 28.74 1.32 21.45
CA LYS A 305 28.36 2.14 22.62
C LYS A 305 26.95 2.75 22.55
N ILE A 306 26.16 2.44 21.52
CA ILE A 306 24.79 2.96 21.33
C ILE A 306 23.76 1.82 21.15
N CYS A 307 24.12 0.56 21.38
CA CYS A 307 23.13 -0.49 21.61
C CYS A 307 23.13 -0.85 23.10
N PRO A 308 22.08 -0.51 23.90
CA PRO A 308 21.88 -1.20 25.16
C PRO A 308 21.70 -2.69 24.82
N SER A 309 22.73 -3.47 25.15
CA SER A 309 22.94 -4.86 24.76
C SER A 309 21.99 -5.86 25.43
N SER A 310 20.89 -5.40 26.02
CA SER A 310 19.89 -6.23 26.69
C SER A 310 18.50 -6.22 26.06
N ALA A 311 18.24 -5.51 24.95
CA ALA A 311 16.87 -5.38 24.44
C ALA A 311 16.65 -5.53 22.92
N ILE A 312 17.69 -5.76 22.11
CA ILE A 312 17.52 -5.95 20.65
C ILE A 312 17.77 -7.42 20.30
N SER A 313 16.90 -8.28 20.82
CA SER A 313 16.65 -9.58 20.22
C SER A 313 16.17 -9.36 18.79
N GLY A 314 16.55 -10.23 17.85
CA GLY A 314 16.15 -10.17 16.42
C GLY A 314 14.64 -10.08 16.16
N ARG A 315 13.81 -10.13 17.21
CA ARG A 315 12.38 -9.78 17.20
C ARG A 315 12.14 -8.28 16.98
N LEU A 316 12.97 -7.36 17.50
CA LEU A 316 12.70 -5.92 17.45
C LEU A 316 12.85 -5.31 16.03
N ILE A 317 13.76 -5.86 15.21
CA ILE A 317 13.94 -5.49 13.80
C ILE A 317 12.77 -5.99 12.94
N LEU A 318 12.13 -7.10 13.35
CA LEU A 318 10.86 -7.56 12.78
C LEU A 318 9.67 -6.73 13.28
N CYS A 319 9.67 -6.33 14.56
CA CYS A 319 8.56 -5.63 15.18
C CYS A 319 8.44 -4.16 14.76
N LEU A 320 9.53 -3.45 14.43
CA LEU A 320 9.43 -2.04 14.03
C LEU A 320 8.73 -1.82 12.68
N PRO A 321 9.07 -2.54 11.60
CA PRO A 321 8.34 -2.45 10.33
C PRO A 321 6.91 -2.97 10.47
N VAL A 322 6.71 -4.06 11.23
CA VAL A 322 5.37 -4.62 11.50
C VAL A 322 4.54 -3.64 12.34
N ALA A 323 5.09 -2.99 13.36
CA ALA A 323 4.40 -1.99 14.17
C ALA A 323 4.15 -0.68 13.41
N VAL A 324 5.02 -0.28 12.48
CA VAL A 324 4.79 0.89 11.61
C VAL A 324 3.73 0.59 10.54
N VAL A 325 3.71 -0.62 9.99
CA VAL A 325 2.63 -1.09 9.09
C VAL A 325 1.30 -1.22 9.84
N LEU A 326 1.31 -1.79 11.06
CA LEU A 326 0.11 -1.86 11.90
C LEU A 326 -0.36 -0.46 12.34
N ALA A 327 0.53 0.44 12.73
CA ALA A 327 0.18 1.81 13.12
C ALA A 327 -0.35 2.66 11.95
N SER A 328 0.17 2.48 10.73
CA SER A 328 -0.37 3.15 9.54
C SER A 328 -1.74 2.58 9.12
N SER A 329 -1.98 1.29 9.35
CA SER A 329 -3.29 0.67 9.14
C SER A 329 -4.31 1.09 10.21
N GLU A 330 -3.93 1.22 11.49
CA GLU A 330 -4.81 1.62 12.59
C GLU A 330 -5.29 3.07 12.48
N VAL A 331 -4.40 4.00 12.10
CA VAL A 331 -4.77 5.42 11.91
C VAL A 331 -5.77 5.60 10.77
N PHE A 332 -5.72 4.76 9.73
CA PHE A 332 -6.66 4.83 8.59
C PHE A 332 -7.96 4.04 8.84
N THR A 333 -7.90 2.88 9.53
CA THR A 333 -9.11 2.16 9.96
C THR A 333 -9.89 2.88 11.04
N MET A 334 -9.24 3.66 11.93
CA MET A 334 -9.96 4.47 12.91
C MET A 334 -10.78 5.58 12.23
N ASN A 335 -10.26 6.20 11.17
CA ASN A 335 -11.01 7.18 10.38
C ASN A 335 -12.17 6.55 9.59
N SER A 336 -12.03 5.33 9.07
CA SER A 336 -13.14 4.64 8.38
C SER A 336 -14.16 4.03 9.34
N LEU A 337 -13.77 3.62 10.55
CA LEU A 337 -14.68 3.19 11.61
C LEU A 337 -15.50 4.37 12.15
N GLN A 338 -14.91 5.56 12.20
CA GLN A 338 -15.61 6.78 12.62
C GLN A 338 -16.68 7.23 11.62
N SER A 339 -16.60 6.82 10.35
CA SER A 339 -17.66 7.02 9.35
C SER A 339 -18.70 5.90 9.32
N THR A 340 -18.47 4.76 9.99
CA THR A 340 -19.42 3.63 10.07
C THR A 340 -20.18 3.56 11.39
N ILE A 341 -19.76 4.29 12.42
CA ILE A 341 -20.46 4.38 13.70
C ILE A 341 -21.26 5.68 13.72
N ASP A 342 -22.55 5.59 13.38
CA ASP A 342 -23.54 6.63 13.70
C ASP A 342 -23.61 6.76 15.23
N VAL A 343 -22.88 7.72 15.79
CA VAL A 343 -22.95 8.04 17.22
C VAL A 343 -24.33 8.66 17.49
N PRO A 344 -25.14 8.10 18.40
CA PRO A 344 -26.45 8.65 18.73
C PRO A 344 -26.36 10.13 19.12
N ASP A 345 -27.28 10.96 18.62
CA ASP A 345 -27.30 12.42 18.79
C ASP A 345 -27.28 12.94 20.24
N PHE A 346 -27.40 12.03 21.21
CA PHE A 346 -27.22 12.30 22.64
C PHE A 346 -25.85 12.92 22.98
N TRP A 347 -24.79 12.59 22.23
CA TRP A 347 -23.42 13.09 22.47
C TRP A 347 -23.05 14.37 21.71
N LYS A 348 -23.92 14.88 20.82
CA LYS A 348 -23.66 16.09 20.02
C LYS A 348 -24.12 17.40 20.68
N ARG A 349 -24.61 17.39 21.92
CA ARG A 349 -25.01 18.65 22.60
C ARG A 349 -23.79 19.43 23.07
N PRO A 350 -23.59 20.68 22.62
CA PRO A 350 -22.54 21.54 23.14
C PRO A 350 -22.84 21.89 24.60
N LEU A 351 -21.90 21.57 25.49
CA LEU A 351 -21.87 22.06 26.88
C LEU A 351 -21.54 23.55 26.89
N LEU A 352 -22.50 24.42 26.55
CA LEU A 352 -22.41 25.85 26.81
C LEU A 352 -23.79 26.41 27.19
N HIS A 353 -23.99 26.59 28.51
CA HIS A 353 -24.69 27.67 29.22
C HIS A 353 -24.91 27.20 30.67
N GLY A 354 -24.60 27.94 31.74
CA GLY A 354 -24.17 29.32 31.84
C GLY A 354 -23.78 29.66 33.28
N VAL A 355 -23.18 30.84 33.41
CA VAL A 355 -22.95 31.57 34.66
C VAL A 355 -24.27 31.77 35.41
N GLY A 356 -24.23 31.56 36.73
CA GLY A 356 -25.21 31.96 37.72
C GLY A 356 -24.56 31.89 39.08
#